data_AF-A0A8C8WIY6-F1
#
_entry.id   AF-A0A8C8WIY6-F1
#
_cell.length_a   1.000
_cell.length_b   1.000
_cell.length_c   1.000
_cell.angle_alpha   90.00
_cell.angle_beta   90.00
_cell.angle_gamma   90.00
#
_symmetry.space_group_name_H-M   'P 1'
#
loop_
_entity.id
_entity.type
_entity.pdbx_description
1 polymer ?
#
loop_
_entity_poly.entity_id
_entity_poly.type
_entity_poly.pdbx_seq_one_letter_code
_entity_poly.pdbx_strand_id
1 'polypeptide(L)'
;MKWVTFISLLLLFSSAYSRGLTRREANQSEIAHRFNDLGEEHFRGLSVARLSQKFPKADFAEISKLVTDLAKIHKECCHGDLLECADDRADLAKYICENQDSISTKLKECCGKPVLEKSHCISEAERDELPADLAPLAADFVEDKEVCKNYQEAKDVFLGTFLYEYSRRHPEYSVSLLLRLAKEYEATLEKCCATDDPPTCYAHVFDEFKPLVEEPHNLVKTNCELFEKLGEYGFQNALLVRYTKKVPQVSTPTLVEVSRSLGKVGSKCCTHPESERLSCAEDYLSVVLNRLCVLHEKTPVSERVTKCCTESLVNRRPCFSALQVDETYVPKEFSAETFTFHADLCTLPEAEKQIKKQSALVELLKHKPKATDEQLKTVMGDFGSFVDKCCAAEDKEACFAEEGPKLVATTQAALLK
;
A
#
# COMPACT_ATOMS: atom_id res chain seq x y z
N MET A 1 -22.68 7.12 -8.99
CA MET A 1 -21.62 7.39 -8.01
C MET A 1 -21.62 6.35 -6.87
N LYS A 2 -21.60 5.04 -7.18
CA LYS A 2 -21.66 3.94 -6.18
C LYS A 2 -20.61 2.83 -6.45
N TRP A 3 -19.48 3.17 -7.06
CA TRP A 3 -18.45 2.22 -7.47
C TRP A 3 -17.09 2.43 -6.77
N VAL A 4 -17.00 3.46 -5.90
CA VAL A 4 -15.76 3.84 -5.19
C VAL A 4 -15.53 2.98 -3.94
N THR A 5 -16.56 2.32 -3.42
CA THR A 5 -16.50 1.40 -2.27
C THR A 5 -16.03 -0.02 -2.60
N PHE A 6 -15.73 -0.34 -3.87
CA PHE A 6 -15.48 -1.72 -4.28
C PHE A 6 -14.08 -2.26 -3.94
N ILE A 7 -13.18 -1.48 -3.32
CA ILE A 7 -11.76 -1.87 -3.18
C ILE A 7 -11.12 -1.61 -1.80
N SER A 8 -11.91 -1.26 -0.79
CA SER A 8 -11.60 -1.66 0.61
C SER A 8 -11.83 -3.19 0.81
N LEU A 9 -12.47 -3.84 -0.17
CA LEU A 9 -12.94 -5.22 -0.21
C LEU A 9 -11.89 -6.33 -0.42
N LEU A 10 -10.61 -6.00 -0.61
CA LEU A 10 -9.57 -7.02 -0.85
C LEU A 10 -8.76 -7.41 0.40
N LEU A 11 -8.90 -6.69 1.51
CA LEU A 11 -8.11 -6.97 2.69
C LEU A 11 -8.85 -7.67 3.83
N LEU A 12 -10.19 -7.73 3.79
CA LEU A 12 -10.96 -8.37 4.85
C LEU A 12 -12.13 -9.28 4.36
N PHE A 13 -12.71 -9.09 3.16
CA PHE A 13 -13.97 -9.80 2.78
C PHE A 13 -14.17 -10.25 1.32
N SER A 14 -13.23 -10.95 0.70
CA SER A 14 -13.51 -11.66 -0.57
C SER A 14 -13.10 -13.13 -0.57
N SER A 15 -13.74 -13.93 0.30
CA SER A 15 -13.69 -15.40 0.27
C SER A 15 -14.83 -16.04 -0.54
N ALA A 16 -15.33 -15.41 -1.61
CA ALA A 16 -16.35 -16.05 -2.46
C ALA A 16 -16.33 -15.75 -3.96
N TYR A 17 -15.45 -14.88 -4.48
CA TYR A 17 -15.44 -14.57 -5.92
C TYR A 17 -14.06 -14.50 -6.58
N SER A 18 -13.06 -15.18 -5.99
CA SER A 18 -11.94 -15.68 -6.78
C SER A 18 -12.37 -17.02 -7.35
N ARG A 19 -12.58 -17.08 -8.66
CA ARG A 19 -12.84 -18.33 -9.40
C ARG A 19 -11.79 -19.38 -8.99
N GLY A 20 -12.17 -20.32 -8.13
CA GLY A 20 -11.40 -21.54 -7.86
C GLY A 20 -10.95 -21.81 -6.42
N LEU A 21 -11.00 -20.84 -5.48
CA LEU A 21 -10.53 -21.11 -4.10
C LEU A 21 -11.61 -21.86 -3.30
N THR A 22 -11.39 -23.15 -3.06
CA THR A 22 -12.29 -23.96 -2.22
C THR A 22 -12.02 -23.72 -0.73
N ARG A 23 -12.93 -24.14 0.17
CA ARG A 23 -12.77 -24.11 1.65
C ARG A 23 -11.41 -24.66 2.14
N ARG A 24 -10.72 -25.48 1.33
CA ARG A 24 -9.42 -26.09 1.62
C ARG A 24 -8.20 -25.18 1.38
N GLU A 25 -8.37 -23.99 0.80
CA GLU A 25 -7.25 -23.10 0.41
C GLU A 25 -7.29 -21.73 1.10
N ALA A 26 -8.13 -21.56 2.13
CA ALA A 26 -8.23 -20.28 2.86
C ALA A 26 -6.90 -19.86 3.54
N ASN A 27 -6.13 -20.84 4.03
CA ASN A 27 -4.78 -20.64 4.56
C ASN A 27 -3.75 -20.26 3.50
N GLN A 28 -4.06 -20.45 2.22
CA GLN A 28 -3.24 -20.01 1.08
C GLN A 28 -3.72 -18.67 0.50
N SER A 29 -4.72 -18.03 1.13
CA SER A 29 -5.19 -16.72 0.70
C SER A 29 -4.14 -15.64 0.91
N GLU A 30 -4.19 -14.59 0.10
CA GLU A 30 -3.31 -13.42 0.26
C GLU A 30 -3.51 -12.73 1.62
N ILE A 31 -4.72 -12.81 2.19
CA ILE A 31 -5.03 -12.30 3.54
C ILE A 31 -4.30 -13.11 4.61
N ALA A 32 -4.31 -14.45 4.48
CA ALA A 32 -3.61 -15.33 5.40
C ALA A 32 -2.09 -15.14 5.37
N HIS A 33 -1.52 -15.04 4.17
CA HIS A 33 -0.10 -14.73 4.01
C HIS A 33 0.26 -13.37 4.64
N ARG A 34 -0.55 -12.33 4.39
CA ARG A 34 -0.35 -11.01 5.03
C ARG A 34 -0.43 -11.04 6.54
N PHE A 35 -1.42 -11.74 7.11
CA PHE A 35 -1.57 -11.85 8.56
C PHE A 35 -0.38 -12.58 9.18
N ASN A 36 0.08 -13.66 8.54
CA ASN A 36 1.23 -14.43 9.01
C ASN A 36 2.55 -13.64 8.91
N ASP A 37 2.79 -12.94 7.79
CA ASP A 37 3.96 -12.07 7.59
C ASP A 37 3.99 -10.90 8.59
N LEU A 38 2.81 -10.34 8.88
CA LEU A 38 2.62 -9.24 9.82
C LEU A 38 2.87 -9.70 11.26
N GLY A 39 2.39 -10.90 11.61
CA GLY A 39 2.34 -11.39 12.97
C GLY A 39 1.21 -10.75 13.79
N GLU A 40 0.71 -11.48 14.79
CA GLU A 40 -0.46 -11.08 15.57
C GLU A 40 -0.26 -9.74 16.30
N GLU A 41 0.94 -9.47 16.81
CA GLU A 41 1.28 -8.24 17.52
C GLU A 41 1.12 -6.99 16.63
N HIS A 42 1.74 -6.99 15.44
CA HIS A 42 1.61 -5.88 14.51
C HIS A 42 0.17 -5.75 13.98
N PHE A 43 -0.56 -6.87 13.82
CA PHE A 43 -1.98 -6.83 13.48
C PHE A 43 -2.81 -6.13 14.55
N ARG A 44 -2.52 -6.40 15.83
CA ARG A 44 -3.16 -5.69 16.95
C ARG A 44 -2.85 -4.20 16.89
N GLY A 45 -1.60 -3.80 16.68
CA GLY A 45 -1.23 -2.39 16.49
C GLY A 45 -1.98 -1.70 15.34
N LEU A 46 -2.00 -2.31 14.15
CA LEU A 46 -2.78 -1.81 13.00
C LEU A 46 -4.27 -1.67 13.35
N SER A 47 -4.82 -2.65 14.07
CA SER A 47 -6.23 -2.68 14.45
C SER A 47 -6.56 -1.62 15.49
N VAL A 48 -5.69 -1.38 16.49
CA VAL A 48 -5.82 -0.29 17.45
C VAL A 48 -5.91 1.03 16.68
N ALA A 49 -4.94 1.32 15.83
CA ALA A 49 -4.92 2.58 15.07
C ALA A 49 -6.16 2.75 14.19
N ARG A 50 -6.53 1.71 13.42
CA ARG A 50 -7.68 1.76 12.51
C ARG A 50 -9.01 1.89 13.24
N LEU A 51 -9.23 1.15 14.33
CA LEU A 51 -10.47 1.20 15.09
C LEU A 51 -10.57 2.51 15.89
N SER A 52 -9.45 3.04 16.39
CA SER A 52 -9.43 4.35 17.07
C SER A 52 -9.80 5.50 16.13
N GLN A 53 -9.33 5.48 14.88
CA GLN A 53 -9.76 6.44 13.86
C GLN A 53 -11.25 6.31 13.51
N LYS A 54 -11.78 5.08 13.53
CA LYS A 54 -13.15 4.78 13.11
C LYS A 54 -14.17 5.08 14.21
N PHE A 55 -13.81 4.74 15.44
CA PHE A 55 -14.62 4.85 16.64
C PHE A 55 -13.95 5.75 17.67
N PRO A 56 -13.69 7.03 17.34
CA PRO A 56 -12.93 7.94 18.20
C PRO A 56 -13.65 8.28 19.51
N LYS A 57 -14.91 7.87 19.73
CA LYS A 57 -15.66 8.02 20.98
C LYS A 57 -15.50 6.84 21.94
N ALA A 58 -15.22 5.65 21.41
CA ALA A 58 -15.01 4.45 22.22
C ALA A 58 -13.77 4.64 23.08
N ASP A 59 -13.83 4.23 24.35
CA ASP A 59 -12.67 4.27 25.22
C ASP A 59 -11.62 3.20 24.85
N PHE A 60 -10.42 3.30 25.44
CA PHE A 60 -9.33 2.40 25.11
C PHE A 60 -9.62 0.94 25.49
N ALA A 61 -10.40 0.68 26.54
CA ALA A 61 -10.74 -0.68 26.95
C ALA A 61 -11.67 -1.32 25.92
N GLU A 62 -12.66 -0.56 25.43
CA GLU A 62 -13.57 -0.98 24.37
C GLU A 62 -12.80 -1.26 23.07
N ILE A 63 -11.92 -0.34 22.64
CA ILE A 63 -11.06 -0.55 21.46
C ILE A 63 -10.18 -1.80 21.63
N SER A 64 -9.55 -1.96 22.79
CA SER A 64 -8.65 -3.10 23.07
C SER A 64 -9.39 -4.45 23.03
N LYS A 65 -10.64 -4.48 23.52
CA LYS A 65 -11.50 -5.66 23.41
C LYS A 65 -11.81 -5.97 21.94
N LEU A 66 -12.28 -4.98 21.18
CA LEU A 66 -12.59 -5.15 19.76
C LEU A 66 -11.37 -5.63 18.96
N VAL A 67 -10.18 -5.10 19.25
CA VAL A 67 -8.92 -5.55 18.63
C VAL A 67 -8.61 -7.00 18.97
N THR A 68 -8.84 -7.42 20.22
CA THR A 68 -8.57 -8.79 20.65
C THR A 68 -9.49 -9.79 19.94
N ASP A 69 -10.79 -9.48 19.90
CA ASP A 69 -11.78 -10.30 19.20
C ASP A 69 -11.48 -10.35 17.69
N LEU A 70 -11.13 -9.20 17.09
CA LEU A 70 -10.77 -9.11 15.68
C LEU A 70 -9.50 -9.91 15.35
N ALA A 71 -8.48 -9.87 16.21
CA ALA A 71 -7.26 -10.65 16.03
C ALA A 71 -7.52 -12.16 16.11
N LYS A 72 -8.39 -12.61 17.03
CA LYS A 72 -8.84 -14.01 17.12
C LYS A 72 -9.51 -14.47 15.82
N ILE A 73 -10.51 -13.70 15.35
CA ILE A 73 -11.21 -13.98 14.10
C ILE A 73 -10.22 -14.10 12.93
N HIS A 74 -9.30 -13.15 12.78
CA HIS A 74 -8.33 -13.18 11.68
C HIS A 74 -7.42 -14.39 11.75
N LYS A 75 -6.93 -14.74 12.95
CA LYS A 75 -6.11 -15.91 13.17
C LYS A 75 -6.83 -17.19 12.74
N GLU A 76 -8.07 -17.38 13.15
CA GLU A 76 -8.90 -18.53 12.76
C GLU A 76 -9.15 -18.58 11.25
N CYS A 77 -9.60 -17.45 10.67
CA CYS A 77 -9.86 -17.38 9.23
C CYS A 77 -8.60 -17.71 8.42
N CYS A 78 -7.44 -17.20 8.85
CA CYS A 78 -6.16 -17.37 8.17
C CYS A 78 -5.55 -18.77 8.38
N HIS A 79 -5.90 -19.49 9.45
CA HIS A 79 -5.54 -20.89 9.63
C HIS A 79 -6.47 -21.87 8.91
N GLY A 80 -7.63 -21.40 8.44
CA GLY A 80 -8.60 -22.20 7.69
C GLY A 80 -9.80 -22.68 8.51
N ASP A 81 -9.94 -22.23 9.75
CA ASP A 81 -11.03 -22.57 10.67
C ASP A 81 -12.28 -21.72 10.38
N LEU A 82 -12.76 -21.79 9.13
CA LEU A 82 -13.76 -20.85 8.59
C LEU A 82 -15.14 -20.88 9.28
N LEU A 83 -15.49 -21.97 9.98
CA LEU A 83 -16.75 -22.02 10.72
C LEU A 83 -16.63 -21.24 12.03
N GLU A 84 -15.55 -21.46 12.79
CA GLU A 84 -15.28 -20.73 14.02
C GLU A 84 -15.09 -19.24 13.73
N CYS A 85 -14.28 -18.91 12.71
CA CYS A 85 -14.07 -17.52 12.29
C CYS A 85 -15.37 -16.81 11.86
N ALA A 86 -16.32 -17.54 11.25
CA ALA A 86 -17.61 -16.96 10.87
C ALA A 86 -18.54 -16.75 12.07
N ASP A 87 -18.51 -17.67 13.04
CA ASP A 87 -19.29 -17.61 14.27
C ASP A 87 -18.80 -16.47 15.17
N ASP A 88 -17.48 -16.42 15.43
CA ASP A 88 -16.84 -15.34 16.18
C ASP A 88 -17.06 -13.97 15.54
N ARG A 89 -17.05 -13.89 14.20
CA ARG A 89 -17.36 -12.65 13.48
C ARG A 89 -18.82 -12.22 13.64
N ALA A 90 -19.75 -13.17 13.70
CA ALA A 90 -21.16 -12.86 13.97
C ALA A 90 -21.34 -12.35 15.41
N ASP A 91 -20.65 -12.96 16.37
CA ASP A 91 -20.65 -12.55 17.77
C ASP A 91 -20.02 -11.16 17.97
N LEU A 92 -18.89 -10.87 17.32
CA LEU A 92 -18.30 -9.52 17.35
C LEU A 92 -19.25 -8.47 16.74
N ALA A 93 -19.90 -8.78 15.61
CA ALA A 93 -20.86 -7.87 15.00
C ALA A 93 -22.10 -7.64 15.88
N LYS A 94 -22.54 -8.66 16.61
CA LYS A 94 -23.61 -8.55 17.61
C LYS A 94 -23.16 -7.65 18.77
N TYR A 95 -21.99 -7.91 19.34
CA TYR A 95 -21.42 -7.14 20.44
C TYR A 95 -21.27 -5.65 20.08
N ILE A 96 -20.73 -5.33 18.90
CA ILE A 96 -20.62 -3.95 18.41
C ILE A 96 -22.00 -3.28 18.34
N CYS A 97 -23.04 -4.01 17.95
CA CYS A 97 -24.39 -3.46 17.84
C CYS A 97 -25.11 -3.30 19.18
N GLU A 98 -24.86 -4.18 20.14
CA GLU A 98 -25.37 -4.07 21.51
C GLU A 98 -24.73 -2.89 22.25
N ASN A 99 -23.50 -2.51 21.89
CA ASN A 99 -22.74 -1.40 22.47
C ASN A 99 -22.58 -0.20 21.52
N GLN A 100 -23.43 -0.08 20.49
CA GLN A 100 -23.23 0.91 19.41
C GLN A 100 -23.21 2.36 19.91
N ASP A 101 -23.95 2.67 20.98
CA ASP A 101 -24.09 4.03 21.50
C ASP A 101 -22.79 4.53 22.16
N SER A 102 -21.98 3.65 22.72
CA SER A 102 -20.64 3.98 23.24
C SER A 102 -19.55 3.88 22.17
N ILE A 103 -19.77 3.11 21.10
CA ILE A 103 -18.77 2.88 20.06
C ILE A 103 -18.82 3.95 18.97
N SER A 104 -19.97 4.14 18.31
CA SER A 104 -20.09 5.08 17.18
C SER A 104 -21.54 5.34 16.76
N THR A 105 -21.81 6.61 16.48
CA THR A 105 -23.10 7.05 15.94
C THR A 105 -23.37 6.55 14.51
N LYS A 106 -22.33 6.10 13.80
CA LYS A 106 -22.40 5.63 12.40
C LYS A 106 -22.86 4.17 12.28
N LEU A 107 -23.06 3.46 13.40
CA LEU A 107 -23.41 2.04 13.41
C LEU A 107 -24.91 1.75 13.30
N LYS A 108 -25.77 2.76 13.51
CA LYS A 108 -27.23 2.60 13.54
C LYS A 108 -27.79 1.91 12.30
N GLU A 109 -27.34 2.32 11.11
CA GLU A 109 -27.79 1.71 9.85
C GLU A 109 -27.32 0.25 9.73
N CYS A 110 -26.12 -0.06 10.21
CA CYS A 110 -25.56 -1.41 10.13
C CYS A 110 -26.29 -2.40 11.03
N CYS A 111 -26.68 -1.97 12.24
CA CYS A 111 -27.21 -2.86 13.25
C CYS A 111 -28.62 -3.39 12.97
N GLY A 112 -29.37 -2.75 12.08
CA GLY A 112 -30.66 -3.24 11.57
C GLY A 112 -30.55 -4.28 10.44
N LYS A 113 -29.35 -4.59 9.95
CA LYS A 113 -29.14 -5.48 8.79
C LYS A 113 -29.02 -6.97 9.18
N PRO A 114 -29.24 -7.91 8.25
CA PRO A 114 -28.95 -9.34 8.44
C PRO A 114 -27.46 -9.59 8.70
N VAL A 115 -27.10 -10.69 9.38
CA VAL A 115 -25.74 -10.93 9.93
C VAL A 115 -24.58 -10.66 8.96
N LEU A 116 -24.61 -11.20 7.74
CA LEU A 116 -23.51 -11.00 6.77
C LEU A 116 -23.42 -9.55 6.29
N GLU A 117 -24.58 -8.94 6.00
CA GLU A 117 -24.66 -7.54 5.55
C GLU A 117 -24.32 -6.58 6.70
N LYS A 118 -24.67 -6.93 7.94
CA LYS A 118 -24.32 -6.21 9.16
C LYS A 118 -22.81 -6.20 9.35
N SER A 119 -22.16 -7.37 9.35
CA SER A 119 -20.71 -7.45 9.55
C SER A 119 -19.94 -6.73 8.44
N HIS A 120 -20.46 -6.72 7.20
CA HIS A 120 -19.89 -5.94 6.11
C HIS A 120 -20.12 -4.43 6.29
N CYS A 121 -21.34 -4.01 6.64
CA CYS A 121 -21.63 -2.60 6.91
C CYS A 121 -20.76 -2.07 8.06
N ILE A 122 -20.57 -2.84 9.13
CA ILE A 122 -19.67 -2.47 10.24
C ILE A 122 -18.23 -2.31 9.75
N SER A 123 -17.72 -3.17 8.85
CA SER A 123 -16.36 -3.02 8.31
C SER A 123 -16.21 -1.76 7.45
N GLU A 124 -17.26 -1.38 6.72
CA GLU A 124 -17.28 -0.22 5.83
C GLU A 124 -17.80 1.07 6.46
N ALA A 125 -18.30 1.03 7.70
CA ALA A 125 -18.84 2.21 8.37
C ALA A 125 -17.84 3.38 8.36
N GLU A 126 -18.34 4.58 8.13
CA GLU A 126 -17.56 5.81 8.13
C GLU A 126 -16.97 6.07 9.52
N ARG A 127 -15.92 6.91 9.56
CA ARG A 127 -15.34 7.40 10.81
C ARG A 127 -16.37 8.27 11.53
N ASP A 128 -16.50 8.11 12.85
CA ASP A 128 -17.34 9.00 13.65
C ASP A 128 -16.63 10.35 13.90
N GLU A 129 -17.40 11.34 14.33
CA GLU A 129 -16.88 12.66 14.70
C GLU A 129 -15.98 12.57 15.93
N LEU A 130 -14.88 13.33 15.93
CA LEU A 130 -13.97 13.46 17.07
C LEU A 130 -14.73 14.08 18.27
N PRO A 131 -14.59 13.52 19.49
CA PRO A 131 -15.08 14.18 20.70
C PRO A 131 -14.48 15.57 20.89
N ALA A 132 -15.29 16.54 21.33
CA ALA A 132 -14.87 17.93 21.44
C ALA A 132 -13.97 18.24 22.67
N ASP A 133 -13.94 17.32 23.63
CA ASP A 133 -13.44 17.49 25.00
C ASP A 133 -12.20 16.63 25.31
N LEU A 134 -11.39 16.34 24.30
CA LEU A 134 -10.15 15.58 24.47
C LEU A 134 -9.05 16.42 25.10
N ALA A 135 -8.43 15.90 26.16
CA ALA A 135 -7.24 16.48 26.75
C ALA A 135 -6.08 16.54 25.73
N PRO A 136 -5.17 17.55 25.83
CA PRO A 136 -3.97 17.61 25.01
C PRO A 136 -3.11 16.36 25.20
N LEU A 137 -2.65 15.75 24.10
CA LEU A 137 -1.76 14.57 24.15
C LEU A 137 -0.49 14.82 24.95
N ALA A 138 0.02 16.06 24.91
CA ALA A 138 1.24 16.44 25.63
C ALA A 138 1.09 16.24 27.14
N ALA A 139 -0.10 16.38 27.71
CA ALA A 139 -0.32 16.22 29.15
C ALA A 139 0.14 14.83 29.64
N ASP A 140 -0.27 13.76 28.94
CA ASP A 140 -0.01 12.38 29.36
C ASP A 140 1.30 11.80 28.78
N PHE A 141 1.73 12.29 27.62
CA PHE A 141 2.85 11.67 26.86
C PHE A 141 4.13 12.51 26.82
N VAL A 142 4.11 13.73 27.37
CA VAL A 142 5.26 14.66 27.36
C VAL A 142 5.43 15.43 28.68
N GLU A 143 4.36 15.93 29.28
CA GLU A 143 4.43 16.80 30.48
C GLU A 143 4.38 15.99 31.78
N ASP A 144 3.76 14.81 31.77
CA ASP A 144 3.75 13.90 32.91
C ASP A 144 5.18 13.44 33.26
N LYS A 145 5.51 13.54 34.54
CA LYS A 145 6.81 13.12 35.08
C LYS A 145 6.90 11.60 35.22
N GLU A 146 5.77 10.90 35.20
CA GLU A 146 5.71 9.45 35.31
C GLU A 146 5.77 8.75 33.94
N VAL A 147 5.96 9.45 32.81
CA VAL A 147 6.04 8.85 31.46
C VAL A 147 7.01 7.67 31.41
N CYS A 148 8.25 7.85 31.90
CA CYS A 148 9.25 6.77 31.89
C CYS A 148 8.87 5.59 32.79
N LYS A 149 8.24 5.86 33.94
CA LYS A 149 7.78 4.81 34.83
C LYS A 149 6.62 4.02 34.19
N ASN A 150 5.63 4.70 33.64
CA ASN A 150 4.51 4.08 32.94
C ASN A 150 5.00 3.23 31.76
N TYR A 151 5.98 3.75 31.00
CA TYR A 151 6.64 3.01 29.92
C TYR A 151 7.39 1.76 30.41
N GLN A 152 8.13 1.85 31.51
CA GLN A 152 8.90 0.71 32.04
C GLN A 152 8.04 -0.34 32.74
N GLU A 153 6.99 0.07 33.47
CA GLU A 153 6.11 -0.83 34.22
C GLU A 153 5.09 -1.54 33.31
N ALA A 154 4.63 -0.87 32.24
CA ALA A 154 3.56 -1.39 31.38
C ALA A 154 3.73 -0.96 29.91
N LYS A 155 4.91 -1.22 29.33
CA LYS A 155 5.30 -0.82 27.96
C LYS A 155 4.19 -0.99 26.92
N ASP A 156 3.64 -2.20 26.78
CA ASP A 156 2.66 -2.51 25.73
C ASP A 156 1.35 -1.73 25.92
N VAL A 157 0.89 -1.59 27.16
CA VAL A 157 -0.34 -0.84 27.50
C VAL A 157 -0.12 0.65 27.28
N PHE A 158 1.03 1.18 27.69
CA PHE A 158 1.37 2.59 27.53
C PHE A 158 1.49 2.98 26.05
N LEU A 159 2.23 2.20 25.25
CA LEU A 159 2.35 2.40 23.81
C LEU A 159 1.02 2.17 23.07
N GLY A 160 0.22 1.19 23.51
CA GLY A 160 -1.13 0.97 22.98
C GLY A 160 -2.05 2.16 23.24
N THR A 161 -1.97 2.76 24.43
CA THR A 161 -2.73 3.97 24.80
C THR A 161 -2.26 5.17 23.98
N PHE A 162 -0.94 5.35 23.83
CA PHE A 162 -0.38 6.37 22.94
C PHE A 162 -0.93 6.22 21.52
N LEU A 163 -0.86 5.02 20.94
CA LEU A 163 -1.34 4.76 19.59
C LEU A 163 -2.84 5.04 19.48
N TYR A 164 -3.66 4.64 20.45
CA TYR A 164 -5.09 4.92 20.49
C TYR A 164 -5.38 6.44 20.53
N GLU A 165 -4.77 7.16 21.46
CA GLU A 165 -5.02 8.60 21.64
C GLU A 165 -4.51 9.40 20.44
N TYR A 166 -3.36 9.04 19.88
CA TYR A 166 -2.84 9.70 18.68
C TYR A 166 -3.71 9.39 17.46
N SER A 167 -4.11 8.12 17.26
CA SER A 167 -4.88 7.70 16.09
C SER A 167 -6.28 8.32 16.05
N ARG A 168 -7.00 8.37 17.17
CA ARG A 168 -8.35 8.96 17.20
C ARG A 168 -8.34 10.44 16.86
N ARG A 169 -7.27 11.18 17.17
CA ARG A 169 -7.09 12.61 16.87
C ARG A 169 -6.64 12.90 15.45
N HIS A 170 -6.11 11.91 14.74
CA HIS A 170 -5.51 12.06 13.41
C HIS A 170 -6.14 11.12 12.37
N PRO A 171 -7.42 11.28 12.03
CA PRO A 171 -8.08 10.47 10.98
C PRO A 171 -7.46 10.70 9.58
N GLU A 172 -6.84 11.84 9.33
CA GLU A 172 -6.16 12.20 8.08
C GLU A 172 -4.88 11.39 7.84
N TYR A 173 -4.26 10.86 8.90
CA TYR A 173 -3.06 10.03 8.79
C TYR A 173 -3.40 8.61 8.35
N SER A 174 -2.46 7.99 7.64
CA SER A 174 -2.51 6.57 7.34
C SER A 174 -2.18 5.75 8.59
N VAL A 175 -2.70 4.51 8.64
CA VAL A 175 -2.42 3.60 9.75
C VAL A 175 -0.91 3.29 9.83
N SER A 176 -0.23 3.16 8.69
CA SER A 176 1.22 2.97 8.63
C SER A 176 2.01 4.18 9.12
N LEU A 177 1.53 5.42 8.91
CA LEU A 177 2.16 6.61 9.50
C LEU A 177 2.00 6.58 11.02
N LEU A 178 0.79 6.33 11.52
CA LEU A 178 0.53 6.26 12.97
C LEU A 178 1.43 5.23 13.67
N LEU A 179 1.63 4.06 13.07
CA LEU A 179 2.56 3.08 13.60
C LEU A 179 4.02 3.52 13.55
N ARG A 180 4.44 4.26 12.51
CA ARG A 180 5.79 4.84 12.45
C ARG A 180 6.00 5.88 13.55
N LEU A 181 4.99 6.71 13.83
CA LEU A 181 5.02 7.68 14.93
C LEU A 181 5.10 6.98 16.29
N ALA A 182 4.36 5.88 16.50
CA ALA A 182 4.45 5.09 17.73
C ALA A 182 5.83 4.43 17.90
N LYS A 183 6.45 3.93 16.83
CA LYS A 183 7.82 3.40 16.89
C LYS A 183 8.86 4.48 17.18
N GLU A 184 8.71 5.67 16.60
CA GLU A 184 9.59 6.80 16.90
C GLU A 184 9.44 7.21 18.38
N TYR A 185 8.20 7.31 18.87
CA TYR A 185 7.92 7.59 20.28
C TYR A 185 8.57 6.56 21.21
N GLU A 186 8.39 5.26 20.91
CA GLU A 186 9.04 4.17 21.64
C GLU A 186 10.56 4.32 21.65
N ALA A 187 11.19 4.54 20.50
CA ALA A 187 12.64 4.70 20.40
C ALA A 187 13.15 5.93 21.17
N THR A 188 12.40 7.05 21.14
CA THR A 188 12.73 8.24 21.91
C THR A 188 12.63 7.97 23.42
N LEU A 189 11.62 7.21 23.88
CA LEU A 189 11.54 6.81 25.29
C LEU A 189 12.66 5.84 25.70
N GLU A 190 12.99 4.85 24.87
CA GLU A 190 14.13 3.94 25.14
C GLU A 190 15.43 4.71 25.34
N LYS A 191 15.67 5.72 24.51
CA LYS A 191 16.83 6.61 24.61
C LYS A 191 16.74 7.54 25.83
N CYS A 192 15.62 8.24 26.01
CA CYS A 192 15.49 9.33 26.96
C CYS A 192 15.34 8.85 28.42
N CYS A 193 14.63 7.75 28.64
CA CYS A 193 14.44 7.19 29.98
C CYS A 193 15.71 6.57 30.58
N ALA A 194 16.78 6.48 29.79
CA ALA A 194 18.11 6.08 30.25
C ALA A 194 19.05 7.27 30.54
N THR A 195 18.59 8.52 30.38
CA THR A 195 19.40 9.72 30.63
C THR A 195 19.22 10.24 32.06
N ASP A 196 20.10 11.17 32.48
CA ASP A 196 20.05 11.77 33.83
C ASP A 196 18.81 12.67 34.04
N ASP A 197 18.22 13.21 32.96
CA ASP A 197 17.02 14.05 32.98
C ASP A 197 16.06 13.67 31.85
N PRO A 198 15.29 12.56 32.01
CA PRO A 198 14.40 12.08 30.98
C PRO A 198 13.34 13.10 30.52
N PRO A 199 12.63 13.85 31.41
CA PRO A 199 11.64 14.83 30.98
C PRO A 199 12.18 15.88 30.01
N THR A 200 13.37 16.41 30.26
CA THR A 200 14.00 17.37 29.34
C THR A 200 14.37 16.71 28.00
N CYS A 201 14.74 15.42 28.00
CA CYS A 201 15.08 14.69 26.78
C CYS A 201 13.86 14.44 25.88
N TYR A 202 12.75 13.95 26.41
CA TYR A 202 11.55 13.64 25.61
C TYR A 202 10.57 14.82 25.45
N ALA A 203 10.86 15.99 26.03
CA ALA A 203 10.02 17.19 25.94
C ALA A 203 9.67 17.61 24.50
N HIS A 204 10.52 17.27 23.53
CA HIS A 204 10.39 17.66 22.13
C HIS A 204 9.99 16.49 21.21
N VAL A 205 9.55 15.35 21.76
CA VAL A 205 9.27 14.15 20.96
C VAL A 205 8.23 14.36 19.86
N PHE A 206 7.25 15.24 20.07
CA PHE A 206 6.27 15.56 19.02
C PHE A 206 6.85 16.43 17.90
N ASP A 207 7.92 17.18 18.15
CA ASP A 207 8.64 17.91 17.10
C ASP A 207 9.39 16.93 16.18
N GLU A 208 9.86 15.79 16.71
CA GLU A 208 10.52 14.71 15.96
C GLU A 208 9.56 14.02 14.97
N PHE A 209 8.25 14.11 15.19
CA PHE A 209 7.24 13.53 14.29
C PHE A 209 7.05 14.32 13.00
N LYS A 210 7.37 15.62 13.00
CA LYS A 210 7.17 16.51 11.86
C LYS A 210 7.76 15.97 10.54
N PRO A 211 9.03 15.55 10.46
CA PRO A 211 9.58 14.97 9.23
C PRO A 211 8.88 13.67 8.80
N LEU A 212 8.43 12.84 9.75
CA LEU A 212 7.71 11.59 9.46
C LEU A 212 6.33 11.84 8.85
N VAL A 213 5.69 12.96 9.21
CA VAL A 213 4.41 13.43 8.67
C VAL A 213 4.59 14.16 7.33
N GLU A 214 5.57 15.07 7.23
CA GLU A 214 5.78 15.88 6.02
C GLU A 214 6.23 15.04 4.81
N GLU A 215 7.07 14.04 5.00
CA GLU A 215 7.55 13.15 3.92
C GLU A 215 6.40 12.49 3.13
N PRO A 216 5.46 11.76 3.75
CA PRO A 216 4.38 11.13 3.01
C PRO A 216 3.38 12.12 2.43
N HIS A 217 3.10 13.25 3.09
CA HIS A 217 2.24 14.29 2.54
C HIS A 217 2.81 14.86 1.24
N ASN A 218 4.11 15.21 1.24
CA ASN A 218 4.80 15.70 0.06
C ASN A 218 4.84 14.64 -1.05
N LEU A 219 5.12 13.39 -0.69
CA LEU A 219 5.14 12.28 -1.64
C LEU A 219 3.78 12.10 -2.33
N VAL A 220 2.69 12.06 -1.57
CA VAL A 220 1.33 11.89 -2.11
C VAL A 220 0.95 13.08 -2.98
N LYS A 221 1.23 14.31 -2.52
CA LYS A 221 0.97 15.53 -3.28
C LYS A 221 1.68 15.52 -4.65
N THR A 222 2.99 15.34 -4.67
CA THR A 222 3.77 15.33 -5.92
C THR A 222 3.34 14.21 -6.86
N ASN A 223 3.01 13.02 -6.35
CA ASN A 223 2.54 11.92 -7.20
C ASN A 223 1.11 12.17 -7.73
N CYS A 224 0.23 12.82 -6.96
CA CYS A 224 -1.10 13.20 -7.45
C CYS A 224 -1.04 14.31 -8.51
N GLU A 225 -0.19 15.32 -8.33
CA GLU A 225 0.06 16.35 -9.36
C GLU A 225 0.59 15.72 -10.66
N LEU A 226 1.50 14.75 -10.55
CA LEU A 226 2.00 14.00 -11.70
C LEU A 226 0.90 13.14 -12.36
N PHE A 227 0.05 12.49 -11.56
CA PHE A 227 -1.08 11.71 -12.04
C PHE A 227 -2.10 12.58 -12.78
N GLU A 228 -2.48 13.73 -12.23
CA GLU A 228 -3.39 14.70 -12.85
C GLU A 228 -2.86 15.20 -14.20
N LYS A 229 -1.54 15.42 -14.30
CA LYS A 229 -0.89 15.85 -15.54
C LYS A 229 -0.83 14.77 -16.62
N LEU A 230 -0.56 13.51 -16.24
CA LEU A 230 -0.26 12.42 -17.17
C LEU A 230 -1.45 11.50 -17.46
N GLY A 231 -2.49 11.54 -16.62
CA GLY A 231 -3.52 10.52 -16.57
C GLY A 231 -2.98 9.16 -16.09
N GLU A 232 -3.88 8.18 -15.91
CA GLU A 232 -3.51 6.88 -15.33
C GLU A 232 -2.41 6.16 -16.12
N TYR A 233 -2.54 6.01 -17.43
CA TYR A 233 -1.57 5.27 -18.24
C TYR A 233 -0.18 5.93 -18.25
N GLY A 234 -0.13 7.27 -18.38
CA GLY A 234 1.14 8.00 -18.33
C GLY A 234 1.80 7.91 -16.95
N PHE A 235 1.01 7.99 -15.88
CA PHE A 235 1.50 7.83 -14.52
C PHE A 235 2.02 6.40 -14.24
N GLN A 236 1.34 5.37 -14.75
CA GLN A 236 1.83 3.98 -14.71
C GLN A 236 3.20 3.85 -15.38
N ASN A 237 3.41 4.50 -16.54
CA ASN A 237 4.69 4.47 -17.24
C ASN A 237 5.79 5.18 -16.43
N ALA A 238 5.50 6.33 -15.82
CA ALA A 238 6.44 7.02 -14.95
C ALA A 238 6.85 6.15 -13.74
N LEU A 239 5.89 5.44 -13.13
CA LEU A 239 6.16 4.49 -12.05
C LEU A 239 6.96 3.29 -12.54
N LEU A 240 6.69 2.79 -13.74
CA LEU A 240 7.39 1.66 -14.34
C LEU A 240 8.86 2.02 -14.63
N VAL A 241 9.13 3.23 -15.12
CA VAL A 241 10.50 3.75 -15.23
C VAL A 241 11.18 3.79 -13.86
N ARG A 242 10.51 4.40 -12.86
CA ARG A 242 11.03 4.56 -11.50
C ARG A 242 11.37 3.21 -10.85
N TYR A 243 10.46 2.25 -10.88
CA TYR A 243 10.65 0.94 -10.22
C TYR A 243 11.60 0.04 -11.00
N THR A 244 11.61 0.07 -12.34
CA THR A 244 12.60 -0.69 -13.11
C THR A 244 14.02 -0.21 -12.83
N LYS A 245 14.25 1.12 -12.71
CA LYS A 245 15.56 1.65 -12.32
C LYS A 245 15.98 1.28 -10.89
N LYS A 246 15.01 1.18 -9.97
CA LYS A 246 15.27 0.81 -8.56
C LYS A 246 15.59 -0.68 -8.38
N VAL A 247 14.86 -1.55 -9.09
CA VAL A 247 14.92 -3.01 -8.89
C VAL A 247 14.89 -3.77 -10.24
N PRO A 248 15.87 -3.53 -11.13
CA PRO A 248 15.88 -4.04 -12.50
C PRO A 248 15.97 -5.57 -12.61
N GLN A 249 16.34 -6.27 -11.53
CA GLN A 249 16.39 -7.73 -11.49
C GLN A 249 15.00 -8.37 -11.43
N VAL A 250 13.98 -7.63 -10.97
CA VAL A 250 12.59 -8.11 -10.87
C VAL A 250 12.05 -8.44 -12.27
N SER A 251 11.26 -9.51 -12.38
CA SER A 251 10.70 -9.96 -13.65
C SER A 251 9.85 -8.86 -14.32
N THR A 252 9.86 -8.83 -15.65
CA THR A 252 9.10 -7.81 -16.41
C THR A 252 7.60 -7.89 -16.17
N PRO A 253 6.96 -9.08 -16.17
CA PRO A 253 5.56 -9.21 -15.80
C PRO A 253 5.25 -8.64 -14.40
N THR A 254 6.11 -8.90 -13.41
CA THR A 254 5.94 -8.39 -12.04
C THR A 254 6.06 -6.87 -11.99
N LEU A 255 7.06 -6.27 -12.65
CA LEU A 255 7.22 -4.82 -12.71
C LEU A 255 6.00 -4.16 -13.37
N VAL A 256 5.49 -4.72 -14.46
CA VAL A 256 4.28 -4.22 -15.12
C VAL A 256 3.05 -4.35 -14.21
N GLU A 257 2.85 -5.50 -13.56
CA GLU A 257 1.74 -5.72 -12.61
C GLU A 257 1.75 -4.71 -11.46
N VAL A 258 2.91 -4.56 -10.81
CA VAL A 258 3.09 -3.67 -9.65
C VAL A 258 2.92 -2.21 -10.07
N SER A 259 3.59 -1.75 -11.12
CA SER A 259 3.50 -0.36 -11.57
C SER A 259 2.11 0.02 -12.07
N ARG A 260 1.38 -0.90 -12.73
CA ARG A 260 -0.03 -0.69 -13.08
C ARG A 260 -0.91 -0.56 -11.86
N SER A 261 -0.69 -1.42 -10.86
CA SER A 261 -1.43 -1.39 -9.59
C SER A 261 -1.16 -0.12 -8.80
N LEU A 262 0.09 0.35 -8.77
CA LEU A 262 0.47 1.65 -8.20
C LEU A 262 -0.18 2.81 -8.96
N GLY A 263 -0.25 2.76 -10.29
CA GLY A 263 -0.90 3.80 -11.08
C GLY A 263 -2.39 3.92 -10.80
N LYS A 264 -3.08 2.79 -10.56
CA LYS A 264 -4.48 2.77 -10.13
C LYS A 264 -4.71 3.40 -8.76
N VAL A 265 -3.69 3.50 -7.90
CA VAL A 265 -3.80 4.25 -6.64
C VAL A 265 -4.06 5.73 -6.92
N GLY A 266 -3.46 6.29 -7.97
CA GLY A 266 -3.73 7.65 -8.41
C GLY A 266 -5.22 7.87 -8.72
N SER A 267 -5.79 6.99 -9.55
CA SER A 267 -7.22 7.06 -9.93
C SER A 267 -8.18 6.88 -8.75
N LYS A 268 -7.77 6.15 -7.71
CA LYS A 268 -8.59 5.92 -6.52
C LYS A 268 -8.46 7.01 -5.48
N CYS A 269 -7.26 7.55 -5.27
CA CYS A 269 -6.97 8.38 -4.11
C CYS A 269 -6.80 9.86 -4.46
N CYS A 270 -6.29 10.22 -5.64
CA CYS A 270 -6.01 11.62 -5.96
C CYS A 270 -7.27 12.46 -6.17
N THR A 271 -8.42 11.82 -6.44
CA THR A 271 -9.72 12.50 -6.55
C THR A 271 -10.38 12.77 -5.20
N HIS A 272 -9.84 12.26 -4.09
CA HIS A 272 -10.34 12.54 -2.75
C HIS A 272 -9.92 13.95 -2.27
N PRO A 273 -10.64 14.50 -1.27
CA PRO A 273 -10.19 15.68 -0.52
C PRO A 273 -8.75 15.52 -0.03
N GLU A 274 -7.97 16.61 0.01
CA GLU A 274 -6.54 16.57 0.32
C GLU A 274 -6.23 15.86 1.66
N SER A 275 -7.08 16.04 2.67
CA SER A 275 -7.00 15.39 3.99
C SER A 275 -7.19 13.88 3.95
N GLU A 276 -7.84 13.32 2.94
CA GLU A 276 -8.09 11.87 2.83
C GLU A 276 -7.05 11.17 1.94
N ARG A 277 -6.37 11.93 1.06
CA ARG A 277 -5.44 11.38 0.05
C ARG A 277 -4.34 10.54 0.67
N LEU A 278 -3.76 11.00 1.78
CA LEU A 278 -2.66 10.30 2.45
C LEU A 278 -3.11 8.93 2.97
N SER A 279 -4.15 8.93 3.80
CA SER A 279 -4.69 7.69 4.36
C SER A 279 -5.10 6.69 3.27
N CYS A 280 -5.77 7.16 2.21
CA CYS A 280 -6.11 6.32 1.06
C CYS A 280 -4.86 5.76 0.36
N ALA A 281 -3.89 6.61 0.03
CA ALA A 281 -2.75 6.23 -0.77
C ALA A 281 -1.87 5.20 -0.04
N GLU A 282 -1.50 5.43 1.21
CA GLU A 282 -0.63 4.50 1.95
C GLU A 282 -1.28 3.14 2.22
N ASP A 283 -2.60 3.08 2.45
CA ASP A 283 -3.34 1.83 2.60
C ASP A 283 -3.18 0.97 1.32
N TYR A 284 -3.42 1.56 0.13
CA TYR A 284 -3.24 0.85 -1.13
C TYR A 284 -1.77 0.57 -1.47
N LEU A 285 -0.84 1.47 -1.16
CA LEU A 285 0.58 1.25 -1.39
C LEU A 285 1.07 0.04 -0.58
N SER A 286 0.62 -0.11 0.66
CA SER A 286 0.95 -1.26 1.52
C SER A 286 0.50 -2.58 0.87
N VAL A 287 -0.69 -2.61 0.28
CA VAL A 287 -1.21 -3.76 -0.48
C VAL A 287 -0.32 -4.10 -1.67
N VAL A 288 0.01 -3.11 -2.49
CA VAL A 288 0.76 -3.32 -3.73
C VAL A 288 2.22 -3.72 -3.44
N LEU A 289 2.85 -3.10 -2.45
CA LEU A 289 4.21 -3.46 -2.03
C LEU A 289 4.25 -4.84 -1.36
N ASN A 290 3.22 -5.23 -0.60
CA ASN A 290 3.12 -6.59 -0.10
C ASN A 290 3.04 -7.60 -1.25
N ARG A 291 2.24 -7.31 -2.28
CA ARG A 291 2.16 -8.17 -3.47
C ARG A 291 3.52 -8.35 -4.14
N LEU A 292 4.31 -7.28 -4.26
CA LEU A 292 5.69 -7.37 -4.74
C LEU A 292 6.53 -8.29 -3.84
N CYS A 293 6.45 -8.14 -2.52
CA CYS A 293 7.18 -8.98 -1.56
C CYS A 293 6.80 -10.46 -1.66
N VAL A 294 5.51 -10.79 -1.77
CA VAL A 294 5.01 -12.17 -1.96
C VAL A 294 5.57 -12.80 -3.24
N LEU A 295 5.55 -12.05 -4.33
CA LEU A 295 6.08 -12.52 -5.62
C LEU A 295 7.60 -12.72 -5.54
N HIS A 296 8.30 -11.82 -4.84
CA HIS A 296 9.74 -11.87 -4.65
C HIS A 296 10.18 -13.01 -3.72
N GLU A 297 9.41 -13.32 -2.67
CA GLU A 297 9.71 -14.45 -1.77
C GLU A 297 9.76 -15.78 -2.53
N LYS A 298 8.88 -15.96 -3.52
CA LYS A 298 8.86 -17.15 -4.38
C LYS A 298 10.05 -17.24 -5.33
N THR A 299 10.62 -16.11 -5.72
CA THR A 299 11.76 -16.06 -6.65
C THR A 299 12.64 -14.85 -6.30
N PRO A 300 13.48 -14.95 -5.27
CA PRO A 300 14.28 -13.81 -4.81
C PRO A 300 15.35 -13.47 -5.83
N VAL A 301 15.33 -12.23 -6.34
CA VAL A 301 16.24 -11.76 -7.40
C VAL A 301 17.02 -10.48 -7.07
N SER A 302 16.78 -9.88 -5.90
CA SER A 302 17.31 -8.58 -5.49
C SER A 302 17.35 -8.48 -3.98
N GLU A 303 18.55 -8.33 -3.41
CA GLU A 303 18.75 -8.13 -1.98
C GLU A 303 18.11 -6.84 -1.47
N ARG A 304 18.00 -5.83 -2.34
CA ARG A 304 17.36 -4.54 -2.04
C ARG A 304 15.87 -4.69 -1.79
N VAL A 305 15.20 -5.50 -2.62
CA VAL A 305 13.79 -5.87 -2.42
C VAL A 305 13.64 -6.70 -1.17
N THR A 306 14.51 -7.71 -0.97
CA THR A 306 14.51 -8.54 0.25
C THR A 306 14.59 -7.66 1.50
N LYS A 307 15.56 -6.75 1.57
CA LYS A 307 15.70 -5.80 2.67
C LYS A 307 14.42 -5.02 2.95
N CYS A 308 13.85 -4.34 1.94
CA CYS A 308 12.64 -3.55 2.16
C CYS A 308 11.41 -4.39 2.52
N CYS A 309 11.36 -5.65 2.10
CA CYS A 309 10.27 -6.56 2.40
C CYS A 309 10.33 -7.10 3.83
N THR A 310 11.52 -7.35 4.36
CA THR A 310 11.73 -8.08 5.63
C THR A 310 12.19 -7.21 6.81
N GLU A 311 12.79 -6.03 6.57
CA GLU A 311 13.39 -5.21 7.64
C GLU A 311 12.33 -4.61 8.58
N SER A 312 11.24 -4.09 8.04
CA SER A 312 10.14 -3.54 8.83
C SER A 312 8.91 -3.36 7.98
N LEU A 313 7.78 -3.93 8.42
CA LEU A 313 6.52 -3.79 7.69
C LEU A 313 6.06 -2.33 7.60
N VAL A 314 6.12 -1.61 8.73
CA VAL A 314 5.66 -0.22 8.81
C VAL A 314 6.55 0.73 8.00
N ASN A 315 7.84 0.38 7.84
CA ASN A 315 8.80 1.14 7.03
C ASN A 315 8.96 0.60 5.61
N ARG A 316 8.16 -0.38 5.17
CA ARG A 316 8.24 -0.96 3.83
C ARG A 316 8.05 0.12 2.75
N ARG A 317 7.00 0.94 2.87
CA ARG A 317 6.72 2.04 1.93
C ARG A 317 7.87 3.05 1.85
N PRO A 318 8.33 3.66 2.97
CA PRO A 318 9.47 4.58 2.90
C PRO A 318 10.77 3.90 2.43
N CYS A 319 11.01 2.62 2.75
CA CYS A 319 12.18 1.88 2.23
C CYS A 319 12.17 1.82 0.70
N PHE A 320 11.06 1.38 0.09
CA PHE A 320 10.93 1.36 -1.38
C PHE A 320 11.02 2.76 -2.00
N SER A 321 10.44 3.77 -1.36
CA SER A 321 10.58 5.18 -1.78
C SER A 321 12.04 5.64 -1.77
N ALA A 322 12.83 5.24 -0.79
CA ALA A 322 14.23 5.63 -0.61
C ALA A 322 15.22 4.91 -1.55
N LEU A 323 14.84 3.76 -2.14
CA LEU A 323 15.71 3.05 -3.09
C LEU A 323 16.17 3.96 -4.23
N GLN A 324 17.46 4.05 -4.48
CA GLN A 324 18.00 4.76 -5.64
C GLN A 324 18.13 3.83 -6.86
N VAL A 325 18.59 4.36 -7.99
CA VAL A 325 18.95 3.54 -9.16
C VAL A 325 19.94 2.46 -8.74
N ASP A 326 19.75 1.24 -9.24
CA ASP A 326 20.68 0.13 -8.96
C ASP A 326 21.93 0.22 -9.84
N GLU A 327 22.98 0.85 -9.31
CA GLU A 327 24.28 0.93 -10.01
C GLU A 327 25.03 -0.41 -10.06
N THR A 328 24.59 -1.43 -9.30
CA THR A 328 25.20 -2.78 -9.32
C THR A 328 24.61 -3.68 -10.39
N TYR A 329 23.50 -3.26 -11.01
CA TYR A 329 22.84 -4.02 -12.05
C TYR A 329 23.67 -4.06 -13.33
N VAL A 330 23.95 -5.28 -13.80
CA VAL A 330 24.56 -5.51 -15.12
C VAL A 330 23.44 -5.48 -16.15
N PRO A 331 23.45 -4.53 -17.12
CA PRO A 331 22.40 -4.42 -18.11
C PRO A 331 22.21 -5.71 -18.91
N LYS A 332 20.95 -6.08 -19.15
CA LYS A 332 20.61 -7.22 -20.02
C LYS A 332 21.10 -6.94 -21.43
N GLU A 333 21.60 -7.95 -22.13
CA GLU A 333 21.93 -7.81 -23.55
C GLU A 333 20.69 -7.42 -24.37
N PHE A 334 20.91 -6.65 -25.44
CA PHE A 334 19.83 -6.27 -26.32
C PHE A 334 19.33 -7.52 -27.06
N SER A 335 18.03 -7.81 -26.96
CA SER A 335 17.37 -8.81 -27.79
C SER A 335 16.40 -8.13 -28.74
N ALA A 336 16.62 -8.31 -30.04
CA ALA A 336 15.73 -7.77 -31.08
C ALA A 336 14.33 -8.39 -31.00
N GLU A 337 14.22 -9.65 -30.58
CA GLU A 337 12.93 -10.35 -30.41
C GLU A 337 12.02 -9.63 -29.42
N THR A 338 12.58 -9.02 -28.37
CA THR A 338 11.83 -8.26 -27.37
C THR A 338 11.13 -7.02 -27.93
N PHE A 339 11.63 -6.51 -29.06
CA PHE A 339 11.08 -5.36 -29.79
C PHE A 339 10.48 -5.76 -31.14
N THR A 340 10.31 -7.06 -31.37
CA THR A 340 9.64 -7.61 -32.55
C THR A 340 8.18 -7.85 -32.21
N PHE A 341 7.29 -7.26 -33.00
CA PHE A 341 5.85 -7.36 -32.82
C PHE A 341 5.23 -7.92 -34.10
N HIS A 342 4.08 -8.58 -33.95
CA HIS A 342 3.36 -9.21 -35.06
C HIS A 342 1.97 -8.61 -35.22
N ALA A 343 1.27 -8.97 -36.29
CA ALA A 343 -0.06 -8.45 -36.60
C ALA A 343 -1.12 -8.79 -35.54
N ASP A 344 -0.87 -9.81 -34.70
CA ASP A 344 -1.74 -10.17 -33.57
C ASP A 344 -1.94 -9.01 -32.59
N LEU A 345 -0.90 -8.19 -32.38
CA LEU A 345 -0.93 -6.97 -31.57
C LEU A 345 -2.10 -6.04 -31.95
N CYS A 346 -2.44 -5.95 -33.23
CA CYS A 346 -3.47 -5.05 -33.72
C CYS A 346 -4.89 -5.44 -33.29
N THR A 347 -5.11 -6.73 -33.03
CA THR A 347 -6.42 -7.29 -32.65
C THR A 347 -6.62 -7.34 -31.14
N LEU A 348 -5.55 -7.12 -30.35
CA LEU A 348 -5.63 -7.16 -28.90
C LEU A 348 -6.54 -6.04 -28.33
N PRO A 349 -7.24 -6.30 -27.22
CA PRO A 349 -7.88 -5.25 -26.45
C PRO A 349 -6.88 -4.16 -26.03
N GLU A 350 -7.35 -2.92 -25.90
CA GLU A 350 -6.47 -1.78 -25.58
C GLU A 350 -5.67 -2.00 -24.29
N ALA A 351 -6.26 -2.62 -23.27
CA ALA A 351 -5.57 -2.95 -22.02
C ALA A 351 -4.37 -3.91 -22.23
N GLU A 352 -4.50 -4.87 -23.15
CA GLU A 352 -3.42 -5.81 -23.48
C GLU A 352 -2.35 -5.16 -24.36
N LYS A 353 -2.74 -4.29 -25.30
CA LYS A 353 -1.82 -3.44 -26.07
C LYS A 353 -0.96 -2.58 -25.14
N GLN A 354 -1.57 -1.97 -24.13
CA GLN A 354 -0.86 -1.19 -23.11
C GLN A 354 0.13 -2.03 -22.31
N ILE A 355 -0.23 -3.26 -21.93
CA ILE A 355 0.68 -4.18 -21.24
C ILE A 355 1.88 -4.53 -22.10
N LYS A 356 1.69 -4.77 -23.41
CA LYS A 356 2.79 -5.02 -24.36
C LYS A 356 3.72 -3.81 -24.48
N LYS A 357 3.16 -2.59 -24.62
CA LYS A 357 3.92 -1.33 -24.61
C LYS A 357 4.73 -1.15 -23.32
N GLN A 358 4.11 -1.39 -22.17
CA GLN A 358 4.77 -1.31 -20.86
C GLN A 358 5.87 -2.35 -20.68
N SER A 359 5.67 -3.58 -21.20
CA SER A 359 6.68 -4.64 -21.16
C SER A 359 7.91 -4.26 -21.98
N ALA A 360 7.71 -3.69 -23.17
CA ALA A 360 8.80 -3.17 -24.00
C ALA A 360 9.59 -2.05 -23.29
N LEU A 361 8.89 -1.15 -22.59
CA LEU A 361 9.51 -0.09 -21.79
C LEU A 361 10.37 -0.65 -20.63
N VAL A 362 9.92 -1.69 -19.94
CA VAL A 362 10.73 -2.36 -18.91
C VAL A 362 11.99 -2.96 -19.52
N GLU A 363 11.86 -3.70 -20.61
CA GLU A 363 12.99 -4.38 -21.25
C GLU A 363 14.01 -3.40 -21.83
N LEU A 364 13.53 -2.27 -22.35
CA LEU A 364 14.36 -1.15 -22.76
C LEU A 364 15.21 -0.63 -21.60
N LEU A 365 14.61 -0.44 -20.43
CA LEU A 365 15.32 0.01 -19.23
C LEU A 365 16.25 -1.05 -18.64
N LYS A 366 15.91 -2.33 -18.75
CA LYS A 366 16.82 -3.42 -18.38
C LYS A 366 18.03 -3.48 -19.30
N HIS A 367 17.88 -3.10 -20.56
CA HIS A 367 19.00 -2.97 -21.48
C HIS A 367 19.78 -1.66 -21.28
N LYS A 368 19.08 -0.55 -20.99
CA LYS A 368 19.64 0.80 -20.83
C LYS A 368 19.11 1.47 -19.56
N PRO A 369 19.61 1.08 -18.37
CA PRO A 369 19.09 1.59 -17.10
C PRO A 369 19.33 3.09 -16.90
N LYS A 370 20.32 3.65 -17.61
CA LYS A 370 20.69 5.07 -17.56
C LYS A 370 19.96 5.93 -18.60
N ALA A 371 18.98 5.37 -19.31
CA ALA A 371 18.21 6.15 -20.29
C ALA A 371 17.49 7.34 -19.61
N THR A 372 17.58 8.52 -20.22
CA THR A 372 16.90 9.75 -19.78
C THR A 372 15.42 9.70 -20.13
N ASP A 373 14.62 10.54 -19.47
CA ASP A 373 13.19 10.60 -19.73
C ASP A 373 12.90 11.06 -21.17
N GLU A 374 13.74 11.91 -21.76
CA GLU A 374 13.66 12.35 -23.15
C GLU A 374 13.95 11.21 -24.13
N GLN A 375 14.99 10.41 -23.87
CA GLN A 375 15.30 9.23 -24.68
C GLN A 375 14.14 8.22 -24.63
N LEU A 376 13.63 7.92 -23.44
CA LEU A 376 12.51 7.00 -23.25
C LEU A 376 11.25 7.51 -23.94
N LYS A 377 10.95 8.81 -23.82
CA LYS A 377 9.80 9.43 -24.51
C LYS A 377 9.92 9.33 -26.03
N THR A 378 11.12 9.55 -26.57
CA THR A 378 11.40 9.46 -28.01
C THR A 378 11.18 8.02 -28.49
N VAL A 379 11.85 7.05 -27.87
CA VAL A 379 11.75 5.63 -28.24
C VAL A 379 10.31 5.12 -28.14
N MET A 380 9.59 5.45 -27.08
CA MET A 380 8.20 5.02 -26.91
C MET A 380 7.23 5.72 -27.88
N GLY A 381 7.53 6.96 -28.29
CA GLY A 381 6.78 7.67 -29.33
C GLY A 381 6.98 7.07 -30.72
N ASP A 382 8.23 6.73 -31.07
CA ASP A 382 8.58 6.03 -32.30
C ASP A 382 7.92 4.65 -32.33
N PHE A 383 7.95 3.93 -31.20
CA PHE A 383 7.28 2.64 -31.07
C PHE A 383 5.76 2.74 -31.26
N GLY A 384 5.11 3.73 -30.64
CA GLY A 384 3.68 3.97 -30.84
C GLY A 384 3.33 4.24 -32.29
N SER A 385 4.10 5.11 -32.95
CA SER A 385 3.92 5.47 -34.36
C SER A 385 4.11 4.28 -35.30
N PHE A 386 5.09 3.42 -35.00
CA PHE A 386 5.33 2.17 -35.73
C PHE A 386 4.13 1.22 -35.62
N VAL A 387 3.60 1.00 -34.41
CA VAL A 387 2.42 0.14 -34.20
C VAL A 387 1.20 0.69 -34.92
N ASP A 388 0.94 1.99 -34.80
CA ASP A 388 -0.22 2.63 -35.44
C ASP A 388 -0.12 2.54 -36.97
N LYS A 389 1.06 2.79 -37.54
CA LYS A 389 1.35 2.64 -38.97
C LYS A 389 1.09 1.21 -39.45
N CYS A 390 1.66 0.21 -38.78
CA CYS A 390 1.53 -1.17 -39.24
C CYS A 390 0.16 -1.79 -38.97
N CYS A 391 -0.56 -1.36 -37.93
CA CYS A 391 -1.93 -1.79 -37.74
C CYS A 391 -2.93 -1.16 -38.73
N ALA A 392 -2.58 -0.03 -39.35
CA ALA A 392 -3.36 0.59 -40.42
C ALA A 392 -3.03 0.03 -41.83
N ALA A 393 -1.98 -0.79 -41.97
CA ALA A 393 -1.57 -1.36 -43.24
C ALA A 393 -2.55 -2.44 -43.75
N GLU A 394 -2.62 -2.59 -45.08
CA GLU A 394 -3.38 -3.67 -45.73
C GLU A 394 -2.80 -5.04 -45.35
N ASP A 395 -1.49 -5.22 -45.55
CA ASP A 395 -0.72 -6.37 -45.05
C ASP A 395 0.05 -5.97 -43.78
N LYS A 396 -0.56 -6.26 -42.64
CA LYS A 396 -0.03 -5.91 -41.32
C LYS A 396 1.26 -6.66 -41.03
N GLU A 397 1.30 -7.97 -41.28
CA GLU A 397 2.45 -8.81 -40.93
C GLU A 397 3.67 -8.43 -41.77
N ALA A 398 3.48 -8.16 -43.07
CA ALA A 398 4.54 -7.65 -43.92
C ALA A 398 5.08 -6.30 -43.42
N CYS A 399 4.20 -5.38 -43.00
CA CYS A 399 4.63 -4.09 -42.42
C CYS A 399 5.47 -4.30 -41.15
N PHE A 400 5.01 -5.12 -40.21
CA PHE A 400 5.75 -5.40 -38.97
C PHE A 400 7.14 -6.01 -39.25
N ALA A 401 7.21 -6.94 -40.21
CA ALA A 401 8.46 -7.58 -40.62
C ALA A 401 9.45 -6.59 -41.29
N GLU A 402 8.96 -5.65 -42.09
CA GLU A 402 9.81 -4.67 -42.79
C GLU A 402 10.23 -3.50 -41.89
N GLU A 403 9.31 -2.96 -41.10
CA GLU A 403 9.51 -1.76 -40.30
C GLU A 403 10.11 -2.06 -38.91
N GLY A 404 9.93 -3.28 -38.40
CA GLY A 404 10.46 -3.71 -37.10
C GLY A 404 11.97 -3.54 -36.96
N PRO A 405 12.80 -4.05 -37.90
CA PRO A 405 14.25 -3.84 -37.88
C PRO A 405 14.66 -2.36 -37.92
N LYS A 406 13.89 -1.52 -38.63
CA LYS A 406 14.14 -0.06 -38.70
C LYS A 406 13.90 0.59 -37.33
N LEU A 407 12.82 0.21 -36.64
CA LEU A 407 12.55 0.68 -35.28
C LEU A 407 13.65 0.26 -34.30
N VAL A 408 14.11 -0.99 -34.38
CA VAL A 408 15.21 -1.50 -33.54
C VAL A 408 16.48 -0.67 -33.73
N ALA A 409 16.87 -0.39 -34.98
CA ALA A 409 18.04 0.43 -35.28
C ALA A 409 17.90 1.87 -34.75
N THR A 410 16.74 2.51 -34.95
CA THR A 410 16.45 3.85 -34.42
C THR A 410 16.50 3.89 -32.90
N THR A 411 15.94 2.87 -32.25
CA THR A 411 15.95 2.72 -30.79
C THR A 411 17.37 2.63 -30.25
N GLN A 412 18.22 1.78 -30.85
CA GLN A 412 19.62 1.69 -30.46
C GLN A 412 20.35 3.02 -30.66
N ALA A 413 20.13 3.71 -31.78
CA ALA A 413 20.75 5.00 -32.05
C ALA A 413 20.31 6.10 -31.06
N ALA A 414 19.04 6.11 -30.66
CA ALA A 414 18.49 7.05 -29.67
C ALA A 414 19.07 6.84 -28.27
N LEU A 415 19.44 5.60 -27.92
CA LEU A 415 20.02 5.23 -26.62
C LEU A 415 21.54 5.33 -26.55
N LEU A 416 22.21 5.65 -27.67
CA LEU A 416 23.66 5.85 -27.75
C LEU A 416 24.08 7.32 -27.66
N LYS A 417 23.15 8.24 -27.92
CA LYS A 417 23.31 9.69 -27.75
C LYS A 417 23.02 10.08 -26.32
#